data_AF-A0A0D9QY51-F1
#
_entry.id   AF-A0A0D9QY51-F1
#
_cell.length_a   1.000
_cell.length_b   1.000
_cell.length_c   1.000
_cell.angle_alpha   90.00
_cell.angle_beta   90.00
_cell.angle_gamma   90.00
#
_symmetry.space_group_name_H-M   'P 1'
#
loop_
_entity.id
_entity.type
_entity.pdbx_description
1 polymer ?
#
loop_
_entity_poly.entity_id
_entity_poly.type
_entity_poly.pdbx_seq_one_letter_code
_entity_poly.pdbx_strand_id
1 'polypeptide(L)'
;MKLLTGLVFCSLVMGVSSQGWFSFLGEAYDGAQDMWRAYSDMREADYINADKYFHARGNYDAAQRGPGGVWAAEVISNAREDIQKLLGRGAEDTLADQAANEWGRSGKDPNHFRPAGLPEKY
;
A
#
# COMPACT_ATOMS: atom_id res chain seq x y z
N MET A 1 43.50 -11.75 -17.24
CA MET A 1 42.72 -10.49 -17.24
C MET A 1 41.25 -10.69 -17.59
N LYS A 2 40.89 -11.29 -18.74
CA LYS A 2 39.48 -11.47 -19.17
C LYS A 2 38.55 -12.20 -18.17
N LEU A 3 39.04 -13.24 -17.49
CA LEU A 3 38.28 -13.99 -16.46
C LEU A 3 38.02 -13.17 -15.20
N LEU A 4 39.00 -12.39 -14.74
CA LEU A 4 38.87 -11.54 -13.55
C LEU A 4 37.87 -10.40 -13.82
N THR A 5 37.92 -9.80 -15.02
CA THR A 5 36.98 -8.77 -15.45
C THR A 5 35.55 -9.30 -15.54
N GLY A 6 35.36 -10.52 -16.05
CA GLY A 6 34.04 -11.18 -16.09
C GLY A 6 33.49 -11.50 -14.71
N LEU A 7 34.32 -11.96 -13.78
CA LEU A 7 33.93 -12.23 -12.39
C LEU A 7 33.53 -10.96 -11.63
N VAL A 8 34.27 -9.87 -11.81
CA VAL A 8 33.92 -8.55 -11.23
C VAL A 8 32.60 -8.04 -11.81
N PHE A 9 32.38 -8.19 -13.13
CA PHE A 9 31.13 -7.77 -13.75
C PHE A 9 29.94 -8.63 -13.30
N CYS A 10 30.07 -9.96 -13.24
CA CYS A 10 29.03 -10.85 -12.73
C CYS A 10 28.69 -10.60 -11.26
N SER A 11 29.70 -10.34 -10.41
CA SER A 11 29.46 -10.03 -8.99
C SER A 11 28.80 -8.67 -8.79
N LEU A 12 29.12 -7.67 -9.61
CA LEU A 12 28.41 -6.39 -9.62
C LEU A 12 26.95 -6.55 -10.08
N VAL A 13 26.69 -7.30 -11.15
CA VAL A 13 25.31 -7.56 -11.62
C VAL A 13 24.51 -8.31 -10.56
N MET A 14 25.06 -9.37 -9.98
CA MET A 14 24.41 -10.16 -8.91
C MET A 14 24.21 -9.34 -7.62
N GLY A 15 25.18 -8.50 -7.24
CA GLY A 15 25.10 -7.64 -6.06
C GLY A 15 24.09 -6.49 -6.21
N VAL A 16 24.01 -5.87 -7.39
CA VAL A 16 22.97 -4.87 -7.71
C VAL A 16 21.59 -5.52 -7.76
N SER A 17 21.51 -6.74 -8.31
CA SER A 17 20.27 -7.52 -8.32
C SER A 17 19.80 -7.83 -6.90
N SER A 18 20.68 -8.33 -6.02
CA SER A 18 20.30 -8.69 -4.65
C SER A 18 19.91 -7.48 -3.81
N GLN A 19 20.62 -6.35 -3.93
CA GLN A 19 20.28 -5.12 -3.21
C GLN A 19 18.90 -4.57 -3.62
N GLY A 20 18.55 -4.63 -4.91
CA GLY A 20 17.23 -4.23 -5.40
C GLY A 20 16.11 -5.11 -4.85
N TRP A 21 16.33 -6.43 -4.79
CA TRP A 21 15.37 -7.38 -4.20
C TRP A 21 15.18 -7.16 -2.69
N PHE A 22 16.25 -6.93 -1.93
CA PHE A 22 16.11 -6.64 -0.50
C PHE A 22 15.40 -5.31 -0.23
N SER A 23 15.66 -4.27 -1.03
CA SER A 23 14.93 -2.99 -0.94
C SER A 23 13.44 -3.22 -1.19
N PHE A 24 13.09 -3.85 -2.31
CA PHE A 24 11.69 -4.12 -2.67
C PHE A 24 10.94 -4.91 -1.59
N LEU A 25 11.56 -5.95 -1.02
CA LEU A 25 10.95 -6.73 0.04
C LEU A 25 10.77 -5.93 1.34
N GLY A 26 11.73 -5.06 1.68
CA GLY A 26 11.62 -4.14 2.81
C GLY A 26 10.48 -3.15 2.61
N GLU A 27 10.41 -2.52 1.43
CA GLU A 27 9.33 -1.60 1.05
C GLU A 27 7.95 -2.27 1.09
N ALA A 28 7.85 -3.51 0.60
CA ALA A 28 6.61 -4.28 0.63
C ALA A 28 6.18 -4.66 2.04
N TYR A 29 7.13 -5.03 2.91
CA TYR A 29 6.85 -5.30 4.32
C TYR A 29 6.34 -4.05 5.04
N ASP A 30 7.05 -2.93 4.89
CA ASP A 30 6.66 -1.65 5.47
C ASP A 30 5.29 -1.19 4.94
N GLY A 31 5.04 -1.33 3.63
CA GLY A 31 3.76 -1.00 3.02
C GLY A 31 2.62 -1.87 3.55
N ALA A 32 2.87 -3.16 3.79
CA ALA A 32 1.88 -4.03 4.44
C ALA A 32 1.59 -3.61 5.89
N GLN A 33 2.61 -3.16 6.64
CA GLN A 33 2.42 -2.60 7.98
C GLN A 33 1.57 -1.31 7.95
N ASP A 34 1.79 -0.43 6.97
CA ASP A 34 0.99 0.79 6.80
C ASP A 34 -0.47 0.47 6.47
N MET A 35 -0.72 -0.51 5.59
CA MET A 35 -2.08 -0.99 5.27
C MET A 35 -2.77 -1.57 6.52
N TRP A 36 -2.04 -2.35 7.34
CA TRP A 36 -2.56 -2.90 8.59
C TRP A 36 -2.84 -1.81 9.63
N ARG A 37 -1.97 -0.80 9.74
CA ARG A 37 -2.18 0.37 10.61
C ARG A 37 -3.44 1.11 10.20
N ALA A 38 -3.64 1.37 8.91
CA ALA A 38 -4.85 2.04 8.43
C ALA A 38 -6.13 1.26 8.72
N TYR A 39 -6.10 -0.06 8.58
CA TYR A 39 -7.22 -0.92 8.99
C TYR A 39 -7.46 -0.84 10.51
N SER A 40 -6.39 -0.91 11.31
CA SER A 40 -6.49 -0.89 12.77
C SER A 40 -7.05 0.44 13.28
N ASP A 41 -6.56 1.56 12.75
CA ASP A 41 -7.06 2.91 13.07
C ASP A 41 -8.51 3.09 12.62
N MET A 42 -8.91 2.56 11.46
CA MET A 42 -10.31 2.57 11.03
C MET A 42 -11.22 1.85 12.03
N ARG A 43 -10.75 0.71 12.56
CA ARG A 43 -11.48 -0.08 13.57
C ARG A 43 -11.49 0.62 14.93
N GLU A 44 -10.40 1.27 15.31
CA GLU A 44 -10.30 2.04 16.56
C GLU A 44 -11.15 3.31 16.53
N ALA A 45 -11.15 4.02 15.39
CA ALA A 45 -11.89 5.25 15.22
C ALA A 45 -13.41 5.04 15.29
N ASP A 46 -13.89 3.89 14.81
CA ASP A 46 -15.32 3.52 14.72
C ASP A 46 -16.18 4.70 14.23
N TYR A 47 -15.68 5.41 13.22
CA TYR A 47 -16.19 6.71 12.80
C TYR A 47 -17.00 6.59 11.50
N ILE A 48 -18.22 7.11 11.52
CA ILE A 48 -19.14 7.07 10.39
C ILE A 48 -18.53 7.85 9.20
N ASN A 49 -18.59 7.27 8.01
CA ASN A 49 -18.09 7.84 6.74
C ASN A 49 -16.57 8.10 6.69
N ALA A 50 -15.78 7.44 7.54
CA ALA A 50 -14.31 7.55 7.51
C ALA A 50 -13.63 6.41 6.72
N ASP A 51 -14.38 5.43 6.22
CA ASP A 51 -13.85 4.26 5.53
C ASP A 51 -12.96 4.65 4.34
N LYS A 52 -13.44 5.52 3.44
CA LYS A 52 -12.70 5.97 2.25
C LYS A 52 -11.43 6.74 2.62
N TYR A 53 -11.44 7.46 3.74
CA TYR A 53 -10.24 8.11 4.28
C TYR A 53 -9.17 7.09 4.65
N PHE A 54 -9.52 6.05 5.41
CA PHE A 54 -8.55 5.03 5.81
C PHE A 54 -8.06 4.18 4.63
N HIS A 55 -8.92 3.95 3.64
CA HIS A 55 -8.53 3.35 2.35
C HIS A 55 -7.44 4.17 1.64
N ALA A 56 -7.69 5.47 1.45
CA ALA A 56 -6.76 6.37 0.80
C ALA A 56 -5.47 6.52 1.63
N ARG A 57 -5.57 6.70 2.95
CA ARG A 57 -4.41 6.90 3.82
C ARG A 57 -3.50 5.68 3.87
N GLY A 58 -4.05 4.48 4.01
CA GLY A 58 -3.25 3.25 4.00
C GLY A 58 -2.49 3.06 2.68
N ASN A 59 -3.15 3.31 1.55
CA ASN A 59 -2.52 3.23 0.23
C ASN A 59 -1.49 4.35 -0.01
N TYR A 60 -1.76 5.55 0.49
CA TYR A 60 -0.84 6.68 0.42
C TYR A 60 0.44 6.39 1.19
N ASP A 61 0.33 6.00 2.46
CA ASP A 61 1.45 5.66 3.34
C ASP A 61 2.30 4.54 2.75
N ALA A 62 1.65 3.46 2.30
CA ALA A 62 2.34 2.34 1.67
C ALA A 62 3.04 2.75 0.36
N ALA A 63 2.42 3.58 -0.47
CA ALA A 63 3.03 4.07 -1.71
C ALA A 63 4.26 4.95 -1.44
N GLN A 64 4.33 5.66 -0.31
CA GLN A 64 5.51 6.44 0.08
C GLN A 64 6.74 5.57 0.40
N ARG A 65 6.56 4.26 0.62
CA ARG A 65 7.69 3.35 0.86
C ARG A 65 8.50 3.07 -0.40
N GLY A 66 7.88 3.12 -1.58
CA GLY A 66 8.51 2.80 -2.85
C GLY A 66 7.76 1.74 -3.64
N PRO A 67 8.34 1.21 -4.74
CA PRO A 67 7.69 0.21 -5.59
C PRO A 67 7.16 -1.02 -4.86
N GLY A 68 7.88 -1.51 -3.84
CA GLY A 68 7.41 -2.64 -3.03
C GLY A 68 6.17 -2.31 -2.22
N GLY A 69 6.09 -1.09 -1.68
CA GLY A 69 4.94 -0.62 -0.92
C GLY A 69 3.71 -0.38 -1.81
N VAL A 70 3.90 0.16 -3.02
CA VAL A 70 2.84 0.27 -4.04
C VAL A 70 2.27 -1.12 -4.37
N TRP A 71 3.15 -2.10 -4.60
CA TRP A 71 2.75 -3.48 -4.86
C TRP A 71 1.97 -4.09 -3.68
N ALA A 72 2.46 -3.91 -2.45
CA ALA A 72 1.78 -4.41 -1.26
C ALA A 72 0.38 -3.80 -1.09
N ALA A 73 0.26 -2.49 -1.30
CA ALA A 73 -1.01 -1.77 -1.23
C ALA A 73 -2.03 -2.29 -2.26
N GLU A 74 -1.58 -2.58 -3.48
CA GLU A 74 -2.42 -3.16 -4.54
C GLU A 74 -2.94 -4.55 -4.19
N VAL A 75 -2.03 -5.47 -3.83
CA VAL A 75 -2.38 -6.85 -3.49
C VAL A 75 -3.36 -6.90 -2.32
N ILE A 76 -3.10 -6.13 -1.26
CA ILE A 76 -3.95 -6.12 -0.05
C ILE A 76 -5.31 -5.48 -0.35
N SER A 77 -5.36 -4.41 -1.14
CA SER A 77 -6.61 -3.75 -1.52
C SER A 77 -7.52 -4.71 -2.31
N ASN A 78 -6.96 -5.41 -3.30
CA ASN A 78 -7.71 -6.38 -4.12
C ASN A 78 -8.16 -7.59 -3.29
N ALA A 79 -7.28 -8.12 -2.43
CA ALA A 79 -7.65 -9.22 -1.55
C ALA A 79 -8.79 -8.86 -0.60
N ARG A 80 -8.78 -7.64 -0.03
CA ARG A 80 -9.88 -7.15 0.81
C ARG A 80 -11.18 -7.06 0.02
N GLU A 81 -11.14 -6.56 -1.21
CA GLU A 81 -12.30 -6.47 -2.09
C GLU A 81 -12.91 -7.85 -2.38
N ASP A 82 -12.09 -8.83 -2.74
CA ASP A 82 -12.53 -10.19 -3.05
C ASP A 82 -13.23 -10.85 -1.85
N ILE A 83 -12.68 -10.66 -0.65
CA ILE A 83 -13.30 -11.14 0.59
C ILE A 83 -14.64 -10.43 0.80
N GLN A 84 -14.74 -9.14 0.57
CA GLN A 84 -15.98 -8.39 0.78
C GLN A 84 -17.08 -8.73 -0.22
N LYS A 85 -16.71 -8.93 -1.49
CA LYS A 85 -17.61 -9.46 -2.53
C LYS A 85 -18.17 -10.83 -2.12
N LEU A 86 -17.31 -11.73 -1.63
CA LEU A 86 -17.72 -13.04 -1.13
C LEU A 86 -18.71 -12.93 0.04
N LEU A 87 -18.54 -11.93 0.91
CA LEU A 87 -19.43 -11.64 2.04
C LEU A 87 -20.69 -10.85 1.65
N GLY A 88 -20.95 -10.64 0.35
CA GLY A 88 -22.19 -10.07 -0.16
C GLY A 88 -22.20 -8.54 -0.29
N ARG A 89 -21.04 -7.87 -0.30
CA ARG A 89 -20.97 -6.42 -0.53
C ARG A 89 -21.37 -6.05 -1.97
N GLY A 90 -22.07 -4.92 -2.11
CA GLY A 90 -22.50 -4.39 -3.41
C GLY A 90 -21.34 -3.92 -4.30
N ALA A 91 -21.59 -3.91 -5.62
CA ALA A 91 -20.62 -3.49 -6.62
C ALA A 91 -20.30 -1.99 -6.56
N GLU A 92 -21.25 -1.14 -6.20
CA GLU A 92 -21.05 0.31 -6.09
C GLU A 92 -20.08 0.68 -4.95
N ASP A 93 -20.27 0.08 -3.77
CA ASP A 93 -19.37 0.25 -2.62
C ASP A 93 -17.95 -0.19 -2.95
N THR A 94 -17.83 -1.25 -3.74
CA THR A 94 -16.57 -1.81 -4.19
C THR A 94 -15.83 -0.83 -5.12
N LEU A 95 -16.53 -0.23 -6.08
CA LEU A 95 -15.94 0.77 -6.99
C LEU A 95 -15.48 2.01 -6.22
N ALA A 96 -16.27 2.46 -5.24
CA ALA A 96 -15.90 3.61 -4.41
C ALA A 96 -14.66 3.32 -3.54
N ASP A 97 -14.55 2.11 -2.97
CA ASP A 97 -13.37 1.69 -2.20
C ASP A 97 -12.13 1.68 -3.10
N GLN A 98 -12.23 1.15 -4.32
CA GLN A 98 -11.12 1.13 -5.26
C GLN A 98 -10.68 2.54 -5.69
N ALA A 99 -11.62 3.44 -5.96
CA ALA A 99 -11.28 4.83 -6.27
C ALA A 99 -10.51 5.50 -5.12
N ALA A 100 -10.87 5.25 -3.86
CA ALA A 100 -10.15 5.77 -2.71
C ALA A 100 -8.75 5.13 -2.55
N ASN A 101 -8.63 3.82 -2.78
CA ASN A 101 -7.34 3.11 -2.78
C ASN A 101 -6.40 3.72 -3.82
N GLU A 102 -6.85 3.86 -5.07
CA GLU A 102 -6.07 4.41 -6.18
C GLU A 102 -5.69 5.88 -5.94
N TRP A 103 -6.62 6.68 -5.42
CA TRP A 103 -6.35 8.07 -5.05
C TRP A 103 -5.15 8.18 -4.12
N GLY A 104 -5.18 7.43 -3.01
CA GLY A 104 -4.08 7.37 -2.06
C GLY A 104 -2.79 6.85 -2.69
N ARG A 105 -2.86 5.72 -3.40
CA ARG A 105 -1.69 5.07 -4.01
C ARG A 105 -1.01 5.93 -5.07
N SER A 106 -1.77 6.82 -5.71
CA SER A 106 -1.25 7.82 -6.67
C SER A 106 -0.52 8.99 -6.00
N GLY A 107 -0.47 9.04 -4.66
CA GLY A 107 0.17 10.10 -3.90
C GLY A 107 -0.70 11.35 -3.71
N LYS A 108 -2.00 11.27 -3.97
CA LYS A 108 -2.93 12.38 -3.69
C LYS A 108 -3.31 12.39 -2.20
N ASP A 109 -3.63 13.58 -1.69
CA ASP A 109 -3.94 13.80 -0.28
C ASP A 109 -5.15 12.96 0.18
N PRO A 110 -4.98 12.04 1.15
CA PRO A 110 -6.09 11.27 1.73
C PRO A 110 -7.15 12.14 2.40
N ASN A 111 -6.80 13.35 2.85
CA ASN A 111 -7.76 14.25 3.50
C ASN A 111 -8.88 14.71 2.58
N HIS A 112 -8.77 14.48 1.27
CA HIS A 112 -9.89 14.58 0.34
C HIS A 112 -11.14 13.81 0.82
N PHE A 113 -10.94 12.67 1.52
CA PHE A 113 -12.02 11.83 2.06
C PHE A 113 -12.23 12.00 3.56
N ARG A 114 -11.49 12.90 4.24
CA ARG A 114 -11.57 13.02 5.70
C ARG A 114 -12.93 13.58 6.12
N PRO A 115 -13.71 12.86 6.94
CA PRO A 115 -14.97 13.40 7.43
C PRO A 115 -14.73 14.46 8.52
N ALA A 116 -15.61 15.45 8.59
CA ALA A 116 -15.56 16.46 9.63
C ALA A 116 -15.61 15.82 11.02
N GLY A 117 -14.71 16.25 11.90
CA GLY A 117 -14.63 15.77 13.28
C GLY A 117 -13.83 14.48 13.49
N LEU A 118 -13.27 13.85 12.45
CA LEU A 118 -12.36 12.72 12.64
C LEU A 118 -11.14 13.19 13.46
N PRO A 119 -10.83 12.55 14.61
CA PRO A 119 -9.73 12.97 15.49
C PRO A 119 -8.40 13.09 14.74
N GLU A 120 -7.65 14.18 14.98
CA GLU A 120 -6.41 14.50 14.25
C GLU A 120 -5.28 13.47 14.38
N LYS A 121 -5.35 12.57 15.38
CA LYS A 121 -4.40 11.47 15.51
C LYS A 121 -4.48 10.46 14.36
N TYR A 122 -5.60 10.45 13.64
CA TYR A 122 -5.83 9.65 12.45
C TYR A 122 -5.50 10.47 11.22
#